data_AF-A0A2J8AZX7-F1
#
_entry.id   AF-A0A2J8AZX7-F1
#
_cell.length_a   1.000
_cell.length_b   1.000
_cell.length_c   1.000
_cell.angle_alpha   90.00
_cell.angle_beta   90.00
_cell.angle_gamma   90.00
#
_symmetry.space_group_name_H-M   'P 1'
#
loop_
_entity.id
_entity.type
_entity.pdbx_description
1 polymer ?
#
loop_
_entity_poly.entity_id
_entity_poly.type
_entity_poly.pdbx_seq_one_letter_code
_entity_poly.pdbx_strand_id
1 'polypeptide(L)'
;MAIREGRCPNCGSIINVETEKDNHCVFCWAKVDPAKAISLAEDVGDYVFPNEKFDPPAESAKSAALSAYRNGVQHGAKQRRTTSDQPVAKKPKEQRLSAAEQVAKLNESFAMPELKVNKRVLVTALSVVAIVVVAIVAWAVPSVHSRNIHRTEIINKIQPDKNALADIALQGMHNTKLIAVDQGSGDAKKAEAILKAYTEAYTAAYKLDKEPTNLELQYFSKTKSFVANRKSGTVKVSELK
;
A
#
# COMPACT_ATOMS: atom_id res chain seq x y z
N MET A 1 7.66 2.56 39.64
CA MET A 1 7.84 2.08 38.25
C MET A 1 6.88 2.79 37.29
N ALA A 2 7.32 3.88 36.67
CA ALA A 2 6.58 4.55 35.62
C ALA A 2 7.21 4.19 34.26
N ILE A 3 6.43 3.56 33.39
CA ILE A 3 6.82 3.35 31.99
C ILE A 3 6.48 4.62 31.22
N ARG A 4 7.46 5.17 30.53
CA ARG A 4 7.30 6.38 29.71
C ARG A 4 7.72 6.11 28.29
N GLU A 5 7.17 6.90 27.38
CA GLU A 5 7.64 6.96 26.01
C GLU A 5 8.98 7.71 25.98
N GLY A 6 9.95 7.16 25.25
CA GLY A 6 11.28 7.74 25.06
C GLY A 6 11.74 7.54 23.62
N ARG A 7 12.80 8.24 23.22
CA ARG A 7 13.45 8.08 21.91
C ARG A 7 14.84 7.46 22.09
N CYS A 8 15.13 6.41 21.32
CA CYS A 8 16.42 5.74 21.39
C CYS A 8 17.56 6.71 21.00
N PRO A 9 18.57 6.92 21.86
CA PRO A 9 19.70 7.80 21.55
C PRO A 9 20.64 7.28 20.45
N ASN A 10 20.49 6.01 20.05
CA ASN A 10 21.31 5.39 19.01
C ASN A 10 20.66 5.49 17.61
N CYS A 11 19.40 5.04 17.47
CA CYS A 11 18.74 4.91 16.17
C CYS A 11 17.52 5.82 15.99
N GLY A 12 17.19 6.63 16.99
CA GLY A 12 16.08 7.60 16.93
C GLY A 12 14.68 7.00 16.98
N SER A 13 14.54 5.67 17.12
CA SER A 13 13.23 5.01 17.22
C SER A 13 12.52 5.34 18.54
N ILE A 14 11.18 5.41 18.50
CA ILE A 14 10.34 5.58 19.69
C ILE A 14 10.27 4.23 20.43
N ILE A 15 10.47 4.29 21.74
CA ILE A 15 10.60 3.12 22.61
C ILE A 15 9.88 3.36 23.94
N ASN A 16 9.52 2.27 24.63
CA ASN A 16 9.07 2.35 26.02
C ASN A 16 10.28 2.18 26.94
N VAL A 17 10.44 3.09 27.89
CA VAL A 17 11.51 3.03 28.90
C VAL A 17 10.94 2.97 30.31
N GLU A 18 11.57 2.15 31.14
CA GLU A 18 11.30 2.05 32.57
C GLU A 18 12.42 2.75 33.34
N THR A 19 12.06 3.68 34.23
CA THR A 19 13.00 4.61 34.89
C THR A 19 14.00 3.94 35.83
N GLU A 20 13.70 2.75 36.34
CA GLU A 20 14.46 2.06 37.38
C GLU A 20 15.11 0.75 36.87
N LYS A 21 15.04 0.46 35.57
CA LYS A 21 15.54 -0.79 34.98
C LYS A 21 16.43 -0.58 33.76
N ASP A 22 17.19 -1.61 33.43
CA ASP A 22 17.94 -1.69 32.19
C ASP A 22 16.99 -1.77 30.99
N ASN A 23 17.04 -0.74 30.14
CA ASN A 23 16.26 -0.66 28.92
C ASN A 23 17.14 -0.96 27.71
N HIS A 24 16.59 -1.68 26.74
CA HIS A 24 17.23 -1.88 25.44
C HIS A 24 16.29 -1.46 24.34
N CYS A 25 16.82 -0.91 23.27
CA CYS A 25 16.03 -0.62 22.08
C CYS A 25 15.67 -1.94 21.37
N VAL A 26 14.38 -2.16 21.10
CA VAL A 26 13.94 -3.35 20.34
C VAL A 26 14.44 -3.37 18.89
N PHE A 27 14.80 -2.21 18.33
CA PHE A 27 15.18 -2.07 16.92
C PHE A 27 16.67 -2.23 16.67
N CYS A 28 17.51 -1.62 17.52
CA CYS A 28 18.97 -1.64 17.35
C CYS A 28 19.72 -2.33 18.49
N TRP A 29 19.01 -2.85 19.51
CA TRP A 29 19.57 -3.51 20.70
C TRP A 29 20.51 -2.67 21.57
N ALA A 30 20.71 -1.39 21.24
CA ALA A 30 21.47 -0.47 22.07
C ALA A 30 20.88 -0.42 23.49
N LYS A 31 21.75 -0.44 24.50
CA LYS A 31 21.37 -0.12 25.88
C LYS A 31 20.95 1.35 25.94
N VAL A 32 19.82 1.61 26.57
CA VAL A 32 19.22 2.95 26.61
C VAL A 32 19.17 3.48 28.03
N ASP A 33 19.74 4.66 28.22
CA ASP A 33 19.52 5.46 29.42
C ASP A 33 18.10 6.08 29.40
N PRO A 34 17.22 5.75 30.35
CA PRO A 34 15.85 6.26 30.38
C PRO A 34 15.78 7.79 30.45
N ALA A 35 16.69 8.47 31.17
CA ALA A 35 16.65 9.93 31.29
C ALA A 35 16.91 10.61 29.93
N LYS A 36 17.99 10.20 29.25
CA LYS A 36 18.33 10.69 27.91
C LYS A 36 17.27 10.32 26.86
N ALA A 37 16.65 9.15 26.98
CA ALA A 37 15.60 8.75 26.05
C ALA A 37 14.34 9.61 26.20
N ILE A 38 13.94 9.92 27.43
CA ILE A 38 12.78 10.79 27.69
C ILE A 38 13.07 12.21 27.19
N SER A 39 14.25 12.76 27.45
CA SER A 39 14.59 14.11 26.97
C SER A 39 14.57 14.19 25.44
N LEU A 40 15.10 13.17 24.74
CA LEU A 40 15.06 13.11 23.28
C LEU A 40 13.67 12.85 22.68
N ALA A 41 12.70 12.40 23.50
CA ALA A 41 11.31 12.31 23.08
C ALA A 41 10.59 13.66 23.19
N GLU A 42 10.96 14.49 24.18
CA GLU A 42 10.42 15.83 24.38
C GLU A 42 11.00 16.83 23.37
N ASP A 43 12.32 16.81 23.13
CA ASP A 43 12.98 17.63 22.12
C ASP A 43 14.21 16.91 21.55
N VAL A 44 14.25 16.81 20.22
CA VAL A 44 15.38 16.19 19.49
C VAL A 44 16.51 17.19 19.26
N GLY A 45 16.21 18.49 19.16
CA GLY A 45 17.16 19.54 18.81
C GLY A 45 18.08 19.15 17.63
N ASP A 46 19.37 19.41 17.79
CA ASP A 46 20.44 19.04 16.83
C ASP A 46 21.09 17.68 17.17
N TYR A 47 20.42 16.82 17.93
CA TYR A 47 21.00 15.55 18.35
C TYR A 47 21.22 14.60 17.15
N VAL A 48 22.49 14.22 16.92
CA VAL A 48 22.86 13.27 15.87
C VAL A 48 22.82 11.84 16.40
N PHE A 49 22.07 10.98 15.71
CA PHE A 49 21.92 9.56 16.03
C PHE A 49 23.11 8.74 15.45
N PRO A 50 23.92 8.08 16.29
CA PRO A 50 25.11 7.33 15.85
C PRO A 50 24.80 6.13 14.94
N ASN A 51 23.61 5.52 15.07
CA ASN A 51 23.20 4.33 14.32
C ASN A 51 24.19 3.15 14.39
N GLU A 52 24.84 2.97 15.55
CA GLU A 52 25.74 1.85 15.78
C GLU A 52 24.96 0.53 15.83
N LYS A 53 25.59 -0.55 15.34
CA LYS A 53 25.02 -1.89 15.35
C LYS A 53 25.36 -2.57 16.67
N PHE A 54 24.33 -3.01 17.41
CA PHE A 54 24.49 -3.82 18.61
C PHE A 54 23.92 -5.21 18.36
N ASP A 55 24.64 -6.22 18.86
CA ASP A 55 24.14 -7.58 18.88
C ASP A 55 23.01 -7.71 19.91
N PRO A 56 22.00 -8.55 19.64
CA PRO A 56 20.96 -8.83 20.61
C PRO A 56 21.57 -9.47 21.87
N PRO A 57 21.04 -9.14 23.07
CA PRO A 57 21.48 -9.81 24.30
C PRO A 57 21.18 -11.30 24.23
N ALA A 58 21.94 -12.09 25.00
CA ALA A 58 21.72 -13.53 25.14
C ALA A 58 20.26 -13.86 25.44
N GLU A 59 19.77 -14.99 24.94
CA GLU A 59 18.34 -15.35 24.97
C GLU A 59 17.74 -15.33 26.39
N SER A 60 18.53 -15.72 27.39
CA SER A 60 18.16 -15.65 28.82
C SER A 60 17.94 -14.22 29.33
N ALA A 61 18.67 -13.24 28.80
CA ALA A 61 18.60 -11.82 29.20
C ALA A 61 17.64 -10.99 28.33
N LYS A 62 17.25 -11.51 27.15
CA LYS A 62 16.37 -10.82 26.20
C LYS A 62 14.98 -10.49 26.77
N SER A 63 14.45 -11.38 27.63
CA SER A 63 13.15 -11.18 28.28
C SER A 63 13.17 -10.02 29.29
N ALA A 64 14.27 -9.88 30.05
CA ALA A 64 14.46 -8.78 30.99
C ALA A 64 14.70 -7.45 30.25
N ALA A 65 15.52 -7.48 29.18
CA ALA A 65 15.84 -6.34 28.34
C ALA A 65 14.62 -5.71 27.64
N LEU A 66 13.56 -6.49 27.38
CA LEU A 66 12.32 -6.04 26.73
C LEU A 66 11.14 -5.90 27.70
N SER A 67 11.39 -5.93 29.01
CA SER A 67 10.33 -5.85 30.04
C SER A 67 9.48 -4.58 29.93
N ALA A 68 10.09 -3.44 29.61
CA ALA A 68 9.39 -2.16 29.41
C ALA A 68 8.38 -2.20 28.25
N TYR A 69 8.67 -2.93 27.16
CA TYR A 69 7.73 -3.08 26.04
C TYR A 69 6.56 -3.99 26.41
N ARG A 70 6.84 -5.13 27.06
CA ARG A 70 5.80 -6.07 27.51
C ARG A 70 4.81 -5.40 28.45
N ASN A 71 5.31 -4.57 29.37
CA ASN A 71 4.49 -3.91 30.37
C ASN A 71 3.84 -2.62 29.84
N GLY A 72 4.49 -1.89 28.92
CA GLY A 72 3.98 -0.66 28.32
C GLY A 72 2.69 -0.85 27.51
N VAL A 73 2.55 -1.98 26.80
CA VAL A 73 1.31 -2.31 26.06
C VAL A 73 0.09 -2.42 26.99
N GLN A 74 0.28 -2.89 28.23
CA GLN A 74 -0.81 -3.01 29.21
C GLN A 74 -1.23 -1.66 29.81
N HIS A 75 -0.34 -0.68 29.86
CA HIS A 75 -0.64 0.66 30.38
C HIS A 75 -1.32 1.56 29.33
N GLY A 76 -0.89 1.51 28.07
CA GLY A 76 -1.52 2.28 26.97
C GLY A 76 -2.98 1.86 26.70
N ALA A 77 -3.29 0.56 26.83
CA ALA A 77 -4.67 0.06 26.70
C ALA A 77 -5.59 0.47 27.88
N LYS A 78 -5.01 0.74 29.07
CA LYS A 78 -5.75 1.25 30.24
C LYS A 78 -5.94 2.76 30.20
N GLN A 79 -4.93 3.53 29.78
CA GLN A 79 -5.03 5.00 29.75
C GLN A 79 -5.97 5.53 28.65
N ARG A 80 -6.11 4.84 27.51
CA ARG A 80 -7.11 5.22 26.48
C ARG A 80 -8.57 5.02 26.91
N ARG A 81 -8.82 4.36 28.06
CA ARG A 81 -10.18 4.18 28.61
C ARG A 81 -10.55 5.18 29.72
N THR A 82 -9.63 6.05 30.15
CA THR A 82 -9.87 6.97 31.28
C THR A 82 -10.09 8.43 30.91
N THR A 83 -10.03 8.80 29.62
CA THR A 83 -10.42 10.14 29.13
C THR A 83 -11.86 10.17 28.60
N SER A 84 -12.75 9.35 29.16
CA SER A 84 -14.17 9.67 29.11
C SER A 84 -14.61 9.95 30.55
N ASP A 85 -15.12 11.15 30.78
CA ASP A 85 -15.94 11.53 31.94
C ASP A 85 -17.26 10.73 31.95
N GLN A 86 -17.16 9.41 31.99
CA GLN A 86 -18.30 8.57 32.30
C GLN A 86 -18.28 8.34 33.81
N PRO A 87 -19.35 8.68 34.54
CA PRO A 87 -19.43 8.37 35.96
C PRO A 87 -19.27 6.87 36.13
N VAL A 88 -18.19 6.48 36.82
CA VAL A 88 -17.95 5.09 37.20
C VAL A 88 -19.08 4.67 38.12
N ALA A 89 -20.07 3.98 37.55
CA ALA A 89 -21.09 3.29 38.34
C ALA A 89 -20.36 2.37 39.33
N LYS A 90 -20.57 2.60 40.62
CA LYS A 90 -20.03 1.76 41.70
C LYS A 90 -20.46 0.32 41.41
N LYS A 91 -19.52 -0.55 41.04
CA LYS A 91 -19.79 -1.98 40.93
C LYS A 91 -20.26 -2.49 42.30
N PRO A 92 -21.36 -3.24 42.38
CA PRO A 92 -21.74 -3.94 43.61
C PRO A 92 -20.58 -4.87 44.01
N LYS A 93 -20.31 -5.00 45.32
CA LYS A 93 -19.35 -5.98 45.84
C LYS A 93 -19.66 -7.35 45.26
N GLU A 94 -18.72 -7.94 44.53
CA GLU A 94 -18.82 -9.31 44.04
C GLU A 94 -19.01 -10.25 45.23
N GLN A 95 -20.22 -10.79 45.35
CA GLN A 95 -20.53 -11.88 46.26
C GLN A 95 -19.79 -13.11 45.70
N ARG A 96 -18.83 -13.64 46.46
CA ARG A 96 -18.07 -14.83 46.04
C ARG A 96 -19.03 -16.01 45.91
N LEU A 97 -19.36 -16.37 44.67
CA LEU A 97 -20.19 -17.52 44.33
C LEU A 97 -19.54 -18.80 44.86
N SER A 98 -20.35 -19.67 45.46
CA SER A 98 -19.89 -20.98 45.94
C SER A 98 -19.42 -21.87 44.79
N ALA A 99 -18.59 -22.89 45.10
CA ALA A 99 -18.06 -23.80 44.08
C ALA A 99 -19.16 -24.50 43.26
N ALA A 100 -20.32 -24.77 43.87
CA ALA A 100 -21.48 -25.35 43.18
C ALA A 100 -22.12 -24.37 42.18
N GLU A 101 -22.22 -23.08 42.53
CA GLU A 101 -22.74 -22.05 41.63
C GLU A 101 -21.78 -21.72 40.49
N GLN A 102 -20.46 -21.88 40.71
CA GLN A 102 -19.46 -21.73 39.65
C GLN A 102 -19.58 -22.83 38.61
N VAL A 103 -19.78 -24.09 39.04
CA VAL A 103 -19.99 -25.23 38.13
C VAL A 103 -21.33 -25.11 37.37
N ALA A 104 -22.38 -24.60 38.02
CA ALA A 104 -23.66 -24.33 37.35
C ALA A 104 -23.53 -23.28 36.24
N LYS A 105 -22.78 -22.18 36.47
CA LYS A 105 -22.52 -21.15 35.45
C LYS A 105 -21.63 -21.63 34.30
N LEU A 106 -20.73 -22.58 34.56
CA LEU A 106 -19.90 -23.21 33.51
C LEU A 106 -20.72 -24.10 32.57
N ASN A 107 -21.86 -24.62 33.05
CA ASN A 107 -22.77 -25.47 32.28
C ASN A 107 -23.90 -24.68 31.59
N GLU A 108 -24.05 -23.38 31.84
CA GLU A 108 -24.88 -22.53 30.99
C GLU A 108 -24.19 -22.43 29.63
N SER A 109 -24.79 -23.05 28.61
CA SER A 109 -24.29 -22.98 27.23
C SER A 109 -24.03 -21.53 26.89
N PHE A 110 -22.84 -21.22 26.38
CA PHE A 110 -22.49 -19.91 25.85
C PHE A 110 -23.52 -19.49 24.79
N ALA A 111 -24.59 -18.84 25.22
CA ALA A 111 -25.56 -18.26 24.31
C ALA A 111 -24.79 -17.20 23.53
N MET A 112 -24.72 -17.37 22.20
CA MET A 112 -24.14 -16.34 21.34
C MET A 112 -24.84 -15.03 21.69
N PRO A 113 -24.08 -13.98 22.08
CA PRO A 113 -24.71 -12.71 22.38
C PRO A 113 -25.46 -12.26 21.13
N GLU A 114 -26.79 -12.11 21.25
CA GLU A 114 -27.59 -11.54 20.18
C GLU A 114 -27.10 -10.13 19.91
N LEU A 115 -26.26 -9.99 18.87
CA LEU A 115 -25.82 -8.71 18.35
C LEU A 115 -27.07 -8.00 17.81
N LYS A 116 -27.73 -7.21 18.66
CA LYS A 116 -28.73 -6.22 18.24
C LYS A 116 -28.02 -5.13 17.46
N VAL A 117 -27.71 -5.43 16.20
CA VAL A 117 -27.20 -4.43 15.26
C VAL A 117 -28.30 -3.40 15.10
N ASN A 118 -28.02 -2.16 15.50
CA ASN A 118 -28.95 -1.07 15.32
C ASN A 118 -29.25 -0.96 13.82
N LYS A 119 -30.52 -1.15 13.43
CA LYS A 119 -30.94 -1.09 12.01
C LYS A 119 -30.48 0.21 11.33
N ARG A 120 -30.36 1.31 12.09
CA ARG A 120 -29.81 2.57 11.59
C ARG A 120 -28.34 2.44 11.18
N VAL A 121 -27.51 1.79 11.98
CA VAL A 121 -26.08 1.55 11.68
C VAL A 121 -25.93 0.63 10.47
N LEU A 122 -26.76 -0.42 10.36
CA LEU A 122 -26.76 -1.31 9.20
C LEU A 122 -27.11 -0.53 7.90
N VAL A 123 -28.16 0.28 7.93
CA VAL A 123 -28.59 1.08 6.78
C VAL A 123 -27.53 2.12 6.41
N THR A 124 -26.90 2.78 7.37
CA THR A 124 -25.81 3.72 7.11
C THR A 124 -24.58 3.01 6.53
N ALA A 125 -24.22 1.83 7.03
CA ALA A 125 -23.11 1.06 6.47
C ALA A 125 -23.39 0.65 5.01
N LEU A 126 -24.60 0.16 4.73
CA LEU A 126 -25.01 -0.21 3.37
C LEU A 126 -25.08 1.01 2.43
N SER A 127 -25.55 2.17 2.91
CA SER A 127 -25.61 3.38 2.08
C SER A 127 -24.22 3.89 1.72
N VAL A 128 -23.28 3.87 2.66
CA VAL A 128 -21.88 4.24 2.39
C VAL A 128 -21.26 3.31 1.35
N VAL A 129 -21.45 2.00 1.48
CA VAL A 129 -20.95 1.03 0.49
C VAL A 129 -21.60 1.27 -0.88
N ALA A 130 -22.92 1.50 -0.93
CA ALA A 130 -23.62 1.78 -2.18
C ALA A 130 -23.09 3.06 -2.86
N ILE A 131 -22.84 4.13 -2.11
CA ILE A 131 -22.27 5.38 -2.64
C ILE A 131 -20.88 5.13 -3.24
N VAL A 132 -20.03 4.37 -2.55
CA VAL A 132 -18.68 4.02 -3.05
C VAL A 132 -18.78 3.23 -4.35
N VAL A 133 -19.66 2.24 -4.42
CA VAL A 133 -19.86 1.43 -5.64
C VAL A 133 -20.35 2.31 -6.80
N VAL A 134 -21.33 3.19 -6.56
CA VAL A 134 -21.83 4.12 -7.59
C VAL A 134 -20.73 5.06 -8.07
N ALA A 135 -19.90 5.59 -7.16
CA ALA A 135 -18.78 6.45 -7.53
C ALA A 135 -17.75 5.72 -8.41
N ILE A 136 -17.43 4.46 -8.10
CA ILE A 136 -16.51 3.64 -8.92
C ILE A 136 -17.11 3.41 -10.31
N VAL A 137 -18.39 3.03 -10.41
CA VAL A 137 -19.05 2.78 -11.70
C VAL A 137 -19.11 4.06 -12.54
N ALA A 138 -19.48 5.18 -11.92
CA ALA A 138 -19.57 6.48 -12.59
C ALA A 138 -18.23 6.95 -13.17
N TRP A 139 -17.10 6.57 -12.56
CA TRP A 139 -15.77 6.91 -13.07
C TRP A 139 -15.20 5.87 -14.04
N ALA A 140 -15.34 4.57 -13.72
CA ALA A 140 -14.73 3.50 -14.48
C ALA A 140 -15.39 3.30 -15.86
N VAL A 141 -16.72 3.42 -15.97
CA VAL A 141 -17.43 3.17 -17.23
C VAL A 141 -17.07 4.18 -18.33
N PRO A 142 -17.11 5.52 -18.09
CA PRO A 142 -16.70 6.49 -19.10
C PRO A 142 -15.22 6.34 -19.49
N SER A 143 -14.36 6.02 -18.51
CA SER A 143 -12.93 5.78 -18.74
C SER A 143 -12.70 4.61 -19.69
N VAL A 144 -13.35 3.45 -19.44
CA VAL A 144 -13.26 2.27 -20.30
C VAL A 144 -13.88 2.52 -21.67
N HIS A 145 -15.00 3.24 -21.74
CA HIS A 145 -15.66 3.55 -23.00
C HIS A 145 -14.81 4.47 -23.89
N SER A 146 -14.28 5.57 -23.35
CA SER A 146 -13.39 6.47 -24.09
C SER A 146 -12.13 5.74 -24.58
N ARG A 147 -11.53 4.89 -23.73
CA ARG A 147 -10.40 4.04 -24.10
C ARG A 147 -10.72 3.16 -25.31
N ASN A 148 -11.89 2.53 -25.34
CA ASN A 148 -12.28 1.64 -26.44
C ASN A 148 -12.56 2.40 -27.75
N ILE A 149 -13.12 3.61 -27.66
CA ILE A 149 -13.28 4.49 -28.83
C ILE A 149 -11.91 4.84 -29.40
N HIS A 150 -11.02 5.40 -28.58
CA HIS A 150 -9.67 5.76 -29.01
C HIS A 150 -8.90 4.55 -29.55
N ARG A 151 -9.06 3.37 -28.93
CA ARG A 151 -8.45 2.12 -29.40
C ARG A 151 -8.89 1.78 -30.82
N THR A 152 -10.19 1.87 -31.09
CA THR A 152 -10.77 1.57 -32.41
C THR A 152 -10.30 2.59 -33.45
N GLU A 153 -10.28 3.87 -33.11
CA GLU A 153 -9.79 4.94 -33.99
C GLU A 153 -8.31 4.76 -34.35
N ILE A 154 -7.47 4.42 -33.37
CA ILE A 154 -6.04 4.21 -33.57
C ILE A 154 -5.81 3.00 -34.47
N ILE A 155 -6.47 1.86 -34.21
CA ILE A 155 -6.33 0.65 -35.02
C ILE A 155 -6.76 0.91 -36.47
N ASN A 156 -7.91 1.58 -36.67
CA ASN A 156 -8.41 1.89 -38.01
C ASN A 156 -7.46 2.80 -38.80
N LYS A 157 -6.73 3.71 -38.14
CA LYS A 157 -5.76 4.59 -38.79
C LYS A 157 -4.42 3.91 -39.10
N ILE A 158 -3.99 2.95 -38.28
CA ILE A 158 -2.71 2.22 -38.47
C ILE A 158 -2.84 1.09 -39.49
N GLN A 159 -4.05 0.72 -39.91
CA GLN A 159 -4.30 -0.31 -40.93
C GLN A 159 -4.61 0.25 -42.35
N PRO A 160 -3.75 1.07 -42.99
CA PRO A 160 -4.01 1.49 -44.36
C PRO A 160 -3.73 0.38 -45.40
N ASP A 161 -2.92 -0.64 -45.09
CA ASP A 161 -2.67 -1.80 -45.95
C ASP A 161 -2.98 -3.11 -45.21
N LYS A 162 -4.15 -3.70 -45.49
CA LYS A 162 -4.62 -4.98 -44.93
C LYS A 162 -3.67 -6.17 -45.18
N ASN A 163 -2.63 -6.00 -45.98
CA ASN A 163 -1.75 -7.08 -46.45
C ASN A 163 -0.36 -7.09 -45.79
N ALA A 164 0.02 -6.07 -45.02
CA ALA A 164 1.38 -5.98 -44.45
C ALA A 164 1.48 -6.45 -42.99
N LEU A 165 0.41 -6.32 -42.21
CA LEU A 165 0.39 -6.72 -40.79
C LEU A 165 -0.62 -7.85 -40.59
N ALA A 166 -0.20 -8.90 -39.91
CA ALA A 166 -1.01 -10.06 -39.56
C ALA A 166 -2.02 -9.71 -38.47
N ASP A 167 -1.58 -8.97 -37.45
CA ASP A 167 -2.39 -8.60 -36.30
C ASP A 167 -1.82 -7.37 -35.58
N ILE A 168 -2.69 -6.63 -34.88
CA ILE A 168 -2.34 -5.43 -34.12
C ILE A 168 -3.13 -5.41 -32.81
N ALA A 169 -2.42 -5.24 -31.69
CA ALA A 169 -3.03 -5.09 -30.37
C ALA A 169 -2.50 -3.86 -29.64
N LEU A 170 -3.40 -3.13 -28.97
CA LEU A 170 -3.06 -2.02 -28.08
C LEU A 170 -3.14 -2.47 -26.62
N GLN A 171 -2.13 -2.09 -25.83
CA GLN A 171 -2.01 -2.41 -24.41
C GLN A 171 -1.98 -1.14 -23.54
N GLY A 172 -2.41 -1.31 -22.29
CA GLY A 172 -2.46 -0.25 -21.29
C GLY A 172 -3.81 0.47 -21.22
N MET A 173 -4.04 1.18 -20.11
CA MET A 173 -5.27 1.96 -19.88
C MET A 173 -5.38 3.16 -20.83
N HIS A 174 -4.23 3.73 -21.21
CA HIS A 174 -4.12 4.86 -22.12
C HIS A 174 -3.65 4.45 -23.51
N ASN A 175 -3.71 3.16 -23.87
CA ASN A 175 -3.27 2.66 -25.17
C ASN A 175 -1.86 3.16 -25.56
N THR A 176 -0.90 3.19 -24.62
CA THR A 176 0.47 3.73 -24.81
C THR A 176 1.44 2.74 -25.43
N LYS A 177 1.02 1.48 -25.54
CA LYS A 177 1.84 0.40 -26.09
C LYS A 177 1.11 -0.26 -27.25
N LEU A 178 1.77 -0.33 -28.40
CA LEU A 178 1.32 -1.03 -29.60
C LEU A 178 2.09 -2.33 -29.76
N ILE A 179 1.39 -3.41 -30.06
CA ILE A 179 1.95 -4.68 -30.50
C ILE A 179 1.51 -4.87 -31.94
N ALA A 180 2.46 -5.03 -32.85
CA ALA A 180 2.20 -5.30 -34.26
C ALA A 180 2.89 -6.61 -34.65
N VAL A 181 2.18 -7.48 -35.35
CA VAL A 181 2.69 -8.75 -35.84
C VAL A 181 2.68 -8.71 -37.36
N ASP A 182 3.80 -9.04 -37.99
CA ASP A 182 3.99 -9.10 -39.44
C ASP A 182 4.31 -10.55 -39.85
N GLN A 183 3.73 -11.03 -40.95
CA GLN A 183 4.01 -12.36 -41.50
C GLN A 183 5.25 -12.42 -42.41
N GLY A 184 5.82 -11.27 -42.77
CA GLY A 184 6.99 -11.11 -43.62
C GLY A 184 8.30 -10.96 -42.84
N SER A 185 9.33 -10.44 -43.53
CA SER A 185 10.61 -10.09 -42.92
C SER A 185 10.53 -8.73 -42.21
N GLY A 186 10.95 -8.72 -40.95
CA GLY A 186 11.01 -7.51 -40.14
C GLY A 186 12.31 -6.74 -40.34
N ASP A 187 12.19 -5.43 -40.46
CA ASP A 187 13.31 -4.48 -40.54
C ASP A 187 13.10 -3.33 -39.54
N ALA A 188 14.19 -2.76 -39.03
CA ALA A 188 14.16 -1.64 -38.10
C ALA A 188 13.46 -0.40 -38.70
N LYS A 189 13.62 -0.17 -40.03
CA LYS A 189 12.94 0.92 -40.74
C LYS A 189 11.41 0.74 -40.76
N LYS A 190 10.93 -0.50 -40.89
CA LYS A 190 9.49 -0.80 -40.82
C LYS A 190 8.96 -0.53 -39.41
N ALA A 191 9.69 -0.97 -38.38
CA ALA A 191 9.30 -0.70 -37.00
C ALA A 191 9.22 0.81 -36.69
N GLU A 192 10.17 1.60 -37.20
CA GLU A 192 10.14 3.06 -37.06
C GLU A 192 8.94 3.70 -37.79
N ALA A 193 8.65 3.25 -39.01
CA ALA A 193 7.49 3.73 -39.78
C ALA A 193 6.15 3.42 -39.08
N ILE A 194 6.00 2.21 -38.52
CA ILE A 194 4.81 1.81 -37.76
C ILE A 194 4.68 2.65 -36.49
N LEU A 195 5.78 2.92 -35.77
CA LEU A 195 5.75 3.76 -34.58
C LEU A 195 5.36 5.22 -34.91
N LYS A 196 5.81 5.74 -36.05
CA LYS A 196 5.41 7.07 -36.52
C LYS A 196 3.91 7.14 -36.83
N ALA A 197 3.41 6.19 -37.63
CA ALA A 197 1.98 6.08 -37.94
C ALA A 197 1.13 5.92 -36.68
N TYR A 198 1.60 5.14 -35.71
CA TYR A 198 0.96 5.01 -34.40
C TYR A 198 0.93 6.33 -33.63
N THR A 199 2.04 7.09 -33.63
CA THR A 199 2.10 8.38 -32.93
C THR A 199 1.11 9.39 -33.53
N GLU A 200 1.00 9.44 -34.85
CA GLU A 200 0.05 10.30 -35.56
C GLU A 200 -1.40 9.89 -35.26
N ALA A 201 -1.70 8.60 -35.34
CA ALA A 201 -3.02 8.04 -35.03
C ALA A 201 -3.42 8.32 -33.57
N TYR A 202 -2.49 8.15 -32.63
CA TYR A 202 -2.67 8.41 -31.21
C TYR A 202 -2.95 9.89 -30.94
N THR A 203 -2.14 10.79 -31.48
CA THR A 203 -2.27 12.25 -31.30
C THR A 203 -3.64 12.73 -31.80
N ALA A 204 -4.08 12.20 -32.94
CA ALA A 204 -5.38 12.54 -33.51
C ALA A 204 -6.56 11.96 -32.72
N ALA A 205 -6.46 10.72 -32.23
CA ALA A 205 -7.52 10.09 -31.43
C ALA A 205 -7.71 10.80 -30.08
N TYR A 206 -6.61 11.16 -29.41
CA TYR A 206 -6.63 11.86 -28.12
C TYR A 206 -6.73 13.38 -28.23
N LYS A 207 -6.80 13.95 -29.45
CA LYS A 207 -6.86 15.39 -29.73
C LYS A 207 -5.77 16.18 -28.99
N LEU A 208 -4.53 15.70 -29.05
CA LEU A 208 -3.40 16.31 -28.35
C LEU A 208 -2.76 17.41 -29.19
N ASP A 209 -2.42 18.55 -28.56
CA ASP A 209 -1.72 19.66 -29.21
C ASP A 209 -0.24 19.37 -29.49
N LYS A 210 0.32 18.39 -28.79
CA LYS A 210 1.73 17.98 -28.88
C LYS A 210 1.83 16.47 -29.02
N GLU A 211 2.84 16.02 -29.76
CA GLU A 211 3.11 14.59 -29.90
C GLU A 211 3.46 13.95 -28.54
N PRO A 212 2.94 12.75 -28.25
CA PRO A 212 3.22 12.05 -27.01
C PRO A 212 4.68 11.59 -26.94
N THR A 213 5.27 11.71 -25.75
CA THR A 213 6.68 11.38 -25.50
C THR A 213 6.91 10.01 -24.89
N ASN A 214 5.85 9.22 -24.65
CA ASN A 214 5.91 7.93 -23.95
C ASN A 214 5.09 6.86 -24.69
N LEU A 215 5.46 6.60 -25.95
CA LEU A 215 4.86 5.53 -26.74
C LEU A 215 5.86 4.41 -26.99
N GLU A 216 5.40 3.17 -26.85
CA GLU A 216 6.16 1.96 -27.11
C GLU A 216 5.50 1.14 -28.23
N LEU A 217 6.31 0.61 -29.13
CA LEU A 217 5.95 -0.38 -30.13
C LEU A 217 6.76 -1.65 -29.89
N GLN A 218 6.07 -2.78 -29.84
CA GLN A 218 6.66 -4.11 -29.98
C GLN A 218 6.25 -4.68 -31.33
N TYR A 219 7.21 -4.81 -32.22
CA TYR A 219 7.01 -5.30 -33.57
C TYR A 219 7.61 -6.70 -33.70
N PHE A 220 6.76 -7.68 -33.99
CA PHE A 220 7.14 -9.07 -34.16
C PHE A 220 7.04 -9.44 -35.63
N SER A 221 8.09 -10.03 -36.18
CA SER A 221 8.06 -10.63 -37.53
C SER A 221 8.55 -12.07 -37.46
N LYS A 222 8.42 -12.82 -38.56
CA LYS A 222 8.92 -14.21 -38.62
C LYS A 222 10.43 -14.31 -38.44
N THR A 223 11.18 -13.27 -38.82
CA THR A 223 12.65 -13.31 -38.83
C THR A 223 13.26 -12.62 -37.63
N LYS A 224 12.72 -11.46 -37.23
CA LYS A 224 13.30 -10.57 -36.22
C LYS A 224 12.21 -9.84 -35.45
N SER A 225 12.45 -9.55 -34.19
CA SER A 225 11.55 -8.75 -33.38
C SER A 225 12.24 -7.45 -32.97
N PHE A 226 11.47 -6.37 -32.85
CA PHE A 226 12.00 -5.04 -32.55
C PHE A 226 11.14 -4.37 -31.49
N VAL A 227 11.78 -3.61 -30.61
CA VAL A 227 11.12 -2.62 -29.74
C VAL A 227 11.50 -1.26 -30.25
N ALA A 228 10.49 -0.43 -30.54
CA ALA A 228 10.69 0.97 -30.85
C ALA A 228 10.04 1.81 -29.74
N ASN A 229 10.79 2.73 -29.17
CA ASN A 229 10.33 3.62 -28.11
C ASN A 229 10.47 5.06 -28.55
N ARG A 230 9.41 5.84 -28.34
CA ARG A 230 9.48 7.29 -28.38
C ARG A 230 9.67 7.78 -26.96
N LYS A 231 10.84 8.38 -26.66
CA LYS A 231 11.17 9.02 -25.38
C LYS A 231 11.73 10.41 -25.63
N SER A 232 11.14 11.42 -25.01
CA SER A 232 11.57 12.83 -25.12
C SER A 232 11.71 13.32 -26.56
N GLY A 233 10.78 12.92 -27.44
CA GLY A 233 10.80 13.30 -28.86
C GLY A 233 11.78 12.52 -29.75
N THR A 234 12.64 11.67 -29.18
CA THR A 234 13.55 10.80 -29.95
C THR A 234 12.96 9.40 -30.11
N VAL A 235 13.13 8.81 -31.30
CA VAL A 235 12.78 7.41 -31.57
C VAL A 235 14.03 6.56 -31.40
N LYS A 236 13.92 5.51 -30.58
CA LYS A 236 14.97 4.50 -30.41
C LYS A 236 14.40 3.14 -30.80
N VAL A 237 15.01 2.50 -31.79
CA VAL A 237 14.68 1.14 -32.22
C VAL A 237 15.77 0.19 -31.73
N SER A 238 15.39 -0.94 -31.16
CA SER A 238 16.30 -1.97 -30.68
C SER A 238 15.76 -3.35 -31.08
N GLU A 239 16.63 -4.22 -31.56
CA GLU A 239 16.27 -5.61 -31.85
C GLU A 239 16.04 -6.38 -30.53
N LEU A 240 14.90 -7.05 -30.42
CA LEU A 240 14.60 -7.98 -29.35
C LEU A 240 15.41 -9.25 -29.61
N LYS A 241 16.39 -9.51 -28.73
CA LYS A 241 17.13 -10.77 -28.70
C LYS A 241 16.28 -11.89 -28.11
#